data_AF-A0A4S2D362-F1
#
_entry.id   AF-A0A4S2D362-F1
#
_cell.length_a   1.000
_cell.length_b   1.000
_cell.length_c   1.000
_cell.angle_alpha   90.00
_cell.angle_beta   90.00
_cell.angle_gamma   90.00
#
_symmetry.space_group_name_H-M   'P 1'
#
loop_
_entity.id
_entity.type
_entity.pdbx_description
1 polymer ?
#
loop_
_entity_poly.entity_id
_entity_poly.type
_entity_poly.pdbx_seq_one_letter_code
_entity_poly.pdbx_strand_id
1 'polypeptide(L)'
;MIGRLFERLMGASLPTLQEGRPGTALLQALGSGDYGRLRTATATVALTRDAGVLDDLVAQLPYVEAARARYTTDPRWIREHYELDFVLRKLRYWRDGSGCLCQLYPHWMHYQPGREVASGHVLPLATGVADGGWGDTLDATCTVCGRGWRCTDREYHAPWWEWTPRPPA
;
A
#
# COMPACT_ATOMS: atom_id res chain seq x y z
N MET A 1 4.20 12.39 37.38
CA MET A 1 3.21 12.46 36.27
C MET A 1 3.56 13.51 35.21
N ILE A 2 4.85 13.79 34.95
CA ILE A 2 5.27 14.81 33.96
C ILE A 2 5.73 14.19 32.63
N GLY A 3 6.20 12.93 32.64
CA GLY A 3 6.70 12.25 31.42
C GLY A 3 5.64 12.04 30.33
N ARG A 4 4.39 11.70 30.70
CA ARG A 4 3.30 11.45 29.73
C ARG A 4 2.76 12.71 29.05
N LEU A 5 3.01 13.91 29.61
CA LEU A 5 2.64 15.18 28.98
C LEU A 5 3.68 15.65 27.97
N PHE A 6 4.96 15.30 28.17
CA PHE A 6 6.05 15.64 27.25
C PHE A 6 6.05 14.78 25.98
N GLU A 7 5.72 13.48 26.09
CA GLU A 7 5.51 12.60 24.92
C GLU A 7 4.35 13.07 24.02
N ARG A 8 3.34 13.70 24.61
CA ARG A 8 2.19 14.27 23.90
C ARG A 8 2.51 15.54 23.09
N LEU A 9 3.63 16.22 23.37
CA LEU A 9 4.05 17.44 22.69
C LEU A 9 5.16 17.20 21.64
N MET A 10 5.91 16.09 21.73
CA MET A 10 7.05 15.79 20.84
C MET A 10 6.75 14.71 19.78
N GLY A 11 5.58 14.08 19.84
CA GLY A 11 5.31 12.84 19.10
C GLY A 11 6.14 11.68 19.68
N ALA A 12 5.61 10.46 19.60
CA ALA A 12 6.36 9.29 20.05
C ALA A 12 7.72 9.24 19.31
N SER A 13 8.82 9.10 20.05
CA SER A 13 10.13 8.86 19.46
C SER A 13 10.06 7.56 18.66
N LEU A 14 10.59 7.60 17.44
CA LEU A 14 10.63 6.42 16.60
C LEU A 14 11.56 5.36 17.23
N PRO A 15 11.20 4.08 17.20
CA PRO A 15 12.10 3.00 17.58
C PRO A 15 13.42 3.06 16.80
N THR A 16 14.48 2.46 17.34
CA THR A 16 15.75 2.34 16.62
C THR A 16 15.59 1.45 15.38
N LEU A 17 16.10 1.92 14.25
CA LEU A 17 16.11 1.14 13.01
C LEU A 17 17.23 0.12 12.98
N GLN A 18 16.91 -1.09 12.55
CA GLN A 18 17.90 -2.05 12.07
C GLN A 18 18.38 -1.62 10.67
N GLU A 19 19.68 -1.36 10.55
CA GLU A 19 20.33 -0.92 9.31
C GLU A 19 20.89 -2.10 8.50
N GLY A 20 21.35 -1.80 7.27
CA GLY A 20 22.03 -2.77 6.41
C GLY A 20 21.09 -3.76 5.70
N ARG A 21 19.78 -3.49 5.68
CA ARG A 21 18.78 -4.35 5.05
C ARG A 21 18.11 -3.66 3.86
N PRO A 22 17.66 -4.41 2.83
CA PRO A 22 16.90 -3.88 1.70
C PRO A 22 15.77 -2.92 2.10
N GLY A 23 15.04 -3.22 3.19
CA GLY A 23 13.96 -2.37 3.71
C GLY A 23 14.37 -1.09 4.43
N THR A 24 15.65 -0.92 4.82
CA THR A 24 16.09 0.18 5.70
C THR A 24 15.80 1.57 5.11
N ALA A 25 16.07 1.78 3.82
CA ALA A 25 15.84 3.08 3.17
C ALA A 25 14.35 3.47 3.14
N LEU A 26 13.46 2.48 2.97
CA LEU A 26 12.02 2.70 3.01
C LEU A 26 11.57 3.08 4.42
N LEU A 27 12.06 2.40 5.46
CA LEU A 27 11.75 2.74 6.84
C LEU A 27 12.21 4.15 7.21
N GLN A 28 13.45 4.52 6.86
CA GLN A 28 13.95 5.88 7.07
C GLN A 28 13.08 6.94 6.37
N ALA A 29 12.63 6.66 5.15
CA ALA A 29 11.76 7.56 4.41
C ALA A 29 10.37 7.68 5.06
N LEU A 30 9.80 6.57 5.53
CA LEU A 30 8.51 6.56 6.24
C LEU A 30 8.55 7.36 7.54
N GLY A 31 9.69 7.41 8.25
CA GLY A 31 9.87 8.18 9.48
C GLY A 31 10.41 9.60 9.28
N SER A 32 10.71 10.01 8.05
CA SER A 32 11.55 11.18 7.77
C SER A 32 10.92 12.54 8.09
N GLY A 33 9.58 12.61 8.13
CA GLY A 33 8.87 13.90 8.15
C GLY A 33 8.95 14.68 6.82
N ASP A 34 9.53 14.11 5.77
CA ASP A 34 9.57 14.69 4.43
C ASP A 34 8.44 14.11 3.57
N TYR A 35 7.65 15.01 2.97
CA TYR A 35 6.45 14.62 2.22
C TYR A 35 6.75 13.83 0.95
N GLY A 36 7.77 14.25 0.20
CA GLY A 36 8.15 13.57 -1.05
C GLY A 36 8.68 12.17 -0.77
N ARG A 37 9.57 12.05 0.22
CA ARG A 37 10.15 10.77 0.64
C ARG A 37 9.10 9.82 1.19
N LEU A 38 8.18 10.32 2.03
CA LEU A 38 7.07 9.54 2.55
C LEU A 38 6.25 8.94 1.41
N ARG A 39 5.80 9.78 0.46
CA ARG A 39 4.95 9.35 -0.66
C ARG A 39 5.62 8.35 -1.58
N THR A 40 6.90 8.56 -1.89
CA THR A 40 7.66 7.59 -2.69
C THR A 40 7.80 6.27 -1.93
N ALA A 41 8.06 6.30 -0.63
CA ALA A 41 8.21 5.10 0.17
C ALA A 41 6.88 4.34 0.31
N THR A 42 5.77 5.01 0.61
CA THR A 42 4.45 4.34 0.72
C THR A 42 4.06 3.68 -0.59
N ALA A 43 4.21 4.38 -1.72
CA ALA A 43 3.94 3.81 -3.04
C ALA A 43 4.86 2.62 -3.36
N THR A 44 6.14 2.69 -3.00
CA THR A 44 7.10 1.59 -3.20
C THR A 44 6.72 0.37 -2.35
N VAL A 45 6.38 0.57 -1.08
CA VAL A 45 5.93 -0.50 -0.20
C VAL A 45 4.60 -1.08 -0.70
N ALA A 46 3.67 -0.26 -1.17
CA ALA A 46 2.40 -0.70 -1.71
C ALA A 46 2.57 -1.58 -2.97
N LEU A 47 3.51 -1.24 -3.85
CA LEU A 47 3.72 -1.94 -5.12
C LEU A 47 4.66 -3.15 -5.03
N THR A 48 5.63 -3.17 -4.12
CA THR A 48 6.64 -4.25 -4.08
C THR A 48 6.01 -5.63 -3.80
N ARG A 49 6.52 -6.66 -4.47
CA ARG A 49 6.23 -8.08 -4.13
C ARG A 49 7.49 -8.83 -3.70
N ASP A 50 8.59 -8.11 -3.50
CA ASP A 50 9.85 -8.69 -3.03
C ASP A 50 9.68 -9.18 -1.60
N ALA A 51 9.81 -10.49 -1.41
CA ALA A 51 9.63 -11.13 -0.11
C ALA A 51 10.67 -10.64 0.91
N GLY A 52 11.94 -10.46 0.51
CA GLY A 52 12.99 -10.00 1.41
C GLY A 52 12.75 -8.58 1.91
N VAL A 53 12.29 -7.68 1.02
CA VAL A 53 11.87 -6.33 1.41
C VAL A 53 10.68 -6.38 2.37
N LEU A 54 9.66 -7.22 2.08
CA LEU A 54 8.48 -7.31 2.95
C LEU A 54 8.80 -7.91 4.32
N ASP A 55 9.68 -8.92 4.39
CA ASP A 55 10.15 -9.52 5.63
C ASP A 55 10.93 -8.52 6.49
N ASP A 56 11.81 -7.73 5.87
CA ASP A 56 12.55 -6.65 6.55
C ASP A 56 11.61 -5.61 7.16
N LEU A 57 10.60 -5.19 6.40
CA LEU A 57 9.61 -4.20 6.83
C LEU A 57 8.73 -4.76 7.96
N VAL A 58 8.31 -6.02 7.86
CA VAL A 58 7.54 -6.70 8.91
C VAL A 58 8.35 -6.85 10.19
N ALA A 59 9.65 -7.17 10.10
CA ALA A 59 10.53 -7.23 11.26
C ALA A 59 10.60 -5.90 12.04
N GLN A 60 10.32 -4.79 11.37
CA GLN A 60 10.27 -3.45 11.97
C GLN A 60 8.87 -2.82 11.92
N LEU A 61 7.81 -3.63 11.94
CA LEU A 61 6.43 -3.14 11.97
C LEU A 61 6.15 -2.13 13.10
N PRO A 62 6.67 -2.29 14.34
CA PRO A 62 6.51 -1.27 15.39
C PRO A 62 7.06 0.11 15.01
N TYR A 63 8.11 0.17 14.18
CA TYR A 63 8.62 1.43 13.65
C TYR A 63 7.62 2.08 12.71
N VAL A 64 7.04 1.30 11.79
CA VAL A 64 6.04 1.79 10.82
C VAL A 64 4.78 2.28 11.55
N GLU A 65 4.36 1.60 12.61
CA GLU A 65 3.24 2.02 13.46
C GLU A 65 3.53 3.35 14.18
N ALA A 66 4.74 3.50 14.74
CA ALA A 66 5.16 4.74 15.37
C ALA A 66 5.26 5.90 14.34
N ALA A 67 5.78 5.61 13.15
CA ALA A 67 5.83 6.57 12.03
C ALA A 67 4.41 7.01 11.64
N ARG A 68 3.46 6.07 11.46
CA ARG A 68 2.06 6.39 11.21
C ARG A 68 1.45 7.27 12.30
N ALA A 69 1.71 6.97 13.56
CA ALA A 69 1.18 7.71 14.70
C ALA A 69 1.71 9.15 14.77
N ARG A 70 2.98 9.37 14.41
CA ARG A 70 3.59 10.70 14.34
C ARG A 70 2.84 11.65 13.40
N TYR A 71 2.28 11.13 12.31
CA TYR A 71 1.53 11.92 11.33
C TYR A 71 0.07 12.19 11.73
N THR A 72 -0.42 11.59 12.81
CA THR A 72 -1.81 11.80 13.28
C THR A 72 -2.01 13.17 13.91
N THR A 73 -0.96 13.76 14.50
CA THR A 73 -1.07 15.00 15.27
C THR A 73 -1.01 16.28 14.45
N ASP A 74 -0.53 16.21 13.20
CA ASP A 74 -0.42 17.37 12.32
C ASP A 74 -1.41 17.24 11.13
N PRO A 75 -2.45 18.10 11.06
CA PRO A 75 -3.45 18.08 9.99
C PRO A 75 -2.90 18.16 8.57
N ARG A 76 -1.68 18.66 8.39
CA ARG A 76 -1.01 18.73 7.07
C ARG A 76 -0.83 17.35 6.44
N TRP A 77 -0.80 16.29 7.24
CA TRP A 77 -0.57 14.92 6.80
C TRP A 77 -1.84 14.10 6.59
N ILE A 78 -3.03 14.69 6.76
CA ILE A 78 -4.29 13.95 6.69
C ILE A 78 -4.49 13.21 5.36
N ARG A 79 -3.94 13.74 4.26
CA ARG A 79 -3.97 13.11 2.94
C ARG A 79 -3.14 11.83 2.87
N GLU A 80 -2.06 11.75 3.66
CA GLU A 80 -1.11 10.62 3.66
C GLU A 80 -1.54 9.50 4.62
N HIS A 81 -2.58 9.72 5.42
CA HIS A 81 -3.11 8.70 6.32
C HIS A 81 -3.60 7.49 5.53
N TYR A 82 -4.27 7.72 4.40
CA TYR A 82 -4.71 6.67 3.48
C TYR A 82 -3.55 5.76 3.03
N GLU A 83 -2.44 6.38 2.61
CA GLU A 83 -1.25 5.66 2.14
C GLU A 83 -0.61 4.84 3.25
N LEU A 84 -0.43 5.43 4.43
CA LEU A 84 0.21 4.75 5.55
C LEU A 84 -0.68 3.66 6.15
N ASP A 85 -1.99 3.86 6.18
CA ASP A 85 -2.95 2.85 6.62
C ASP A 85 -2.93 1.64 5.68
N PHE A 86 -2.79 1.86 4.37
CA PHE A 86 -2.59 0.77 3.42
C PHE A 86 -1.24 0.05 3.62
N VAL A 87 -0.15 0.77 3.83
CA VAL A 87 1.16 0.17 4.15
C VAL A 87 1.06 -0.75 5.36
N LEU A 88 0.47 -0.28 6.47
CA LEU A 88 0.26 -1.10 7.66
C LEU A 88 -0.63 -2.31 7.40
N ARG A 89 -1.71 -2.13 6.62
CA ARG A 89 -2.58 -3.25 6.21
C ARG A 89 -1.78 -4.30 5.44
N LYS A 90 -0.98 -3.90 4.47
CA LYS A 90 -0.17 -4.80 3.64
C LYS A 90 0.86 -5.56 4.47
N LEU A 91 1.61 -4.87 5.33
CA LEU A 91 2.64 -5.51 6.16
C LEU A 91 2.02 -6.51 7.14
N ARG A 92 0.88 -6.19 7.76
CA ARG A 92 0.15 -7.15 8.60
C ARG A 92 -0.36 -8.35 7.79
N TYR A 93 -0.92 -8.09 6.60
CA TYR A 93 -1.39 -9.15 5.69
C TYR A 93 -0.25 -10.12 5.30
N TRP A 94 0.95 -9.58 5.02
CA TRP A 94 2.16 -10.36 4.75
C TRP A 94 2.62 -11.16 5.97
N ARG A 95 2.80 -10.49 7.13
CA ARG A 95 3.21 -11.12 8.40
C ARG A 95 2.31 -12.31 8.76
N ASP A 96 1.01 -12.15 8.58
CA ASP A 96 0.00 -13.13 8.99
C ASP A 96 -0.17 -14.25 7.94
N GLY A 97 0.53 -14.19 6.81
CA GLY A 97 0.40 -15.19 5.73
C GLY A 97 -1.02 -15.26 5.16
N SER A 98 -1.74 -14.13 5.13
CA SER A 98 -3.19 -14.07 4.88
C SER A 98 -3.61 -14.46 3.45
N GLY A 99 -2.64 -14.73 2.57
CA GLY A 99 -2.84 -15.24 1.22
C GLY A 99 -2.08 -14.43 0.17
N CYS A 100 -2.56 -14.50 -1.07
CA CYS A 100 -1.94 -13.78 -2.18
C CYS A 100 -2.14 -12.26 -2.07
N LEU A 101 -1.07 -11.49 -2.30
CA LEU A 101 -1.09 -10.02 -2.26
C LEU A 101 -2.08 -9.39 -3.25
N CYS A 102 -2.53 -10.09 -4.29
CA CYS A 102 -3.57 -9.56 -5.19
C CYS A 102 -4.90 -9.28 -4.45
N GLN A 103 -5.14 -9.91 -3.30
CA GLN A 103 -6.32 -9.63 -2.47
C GLN A 103 -6.30 -8.23 -1.86
N LEU A 104 -5.17 -7.52 -1.94
CA LEU A 104 -5.04 -6.13 -1.51
C LEU A 104 -5.44 -5.12 -2.58
N TYR A 105 -5.68 -5.53 -3.83
CA TYR A 105 -6.06 -4.61 -4.91
C TYR A 105 -7.27 -3.71 -4.58
N PRO A 106 -8.36 -4.21 -3.98
CA PRO A 106 -9.50 -3.36 -3.63
C PRO A 106 -9.23 -2.34 -2.52
N HIS A 107 -8.09 -2.45 -1.84
CA HIS A 107 -7.78 -1.66 -0.65
C HIS A 107 -6.81 -0.50 -0.91
N TRP A 108 -6.35 -0.33 -2.16
CA TRP A 108 -5.50 0.79 -2.56
C TRP A 108 -5.82 1.24 -3.98
N MET A 109 -6.28 2.48 -4.13
CA MET A 109 -6.83 3.03 -5.38
C MET A 109 -5.77 3.23 -6.47
N HIS A 110 -4.48 3.19 -6.10
CA HIS A 110 -3.38 3.46 -7.02
C HIS A 110 -2.86 2.23 -7.76
N TYR A 111 -3.45 1.04 -7.53
CA TYR A 111 -3.16 -0.12 -8.37
C TYR A 111 -3.71 0.10 -9.79
N GLN A 112 -2.80 0.31 -10.73
CA GLN A 112 -3.12 0.48 -12.15
C GLN A 112 -3.01 -0.87 -12.86
N PRO A 113 -4.10 -1.39 -13.48
CA PRO A 113 -4.09 -2.71 -14.10
C PRO A 113 -3.03 -2.85 -15.18
N GLY A 114 -2.80 -1.81 -15.99
CA GLY A 114 -1.72 -1.81 -16.99
C GLY A 114 -0.32 -2.00 -16.39
N ARG A 115 -0.06 -1.46 -15.19
CA ARG A 115 1.21 -1.65 -14.48
C ARG A 115 1.34 -3.04 -13.89
N GLU A 116 0.24 -3.58 -13.36
CA GLU A 116 0.21 -4.95 -12.84
C GLU A 116 0.41 -5.98 -13.97
N VAL A 117 -0.12 -5.71 -15.17
CA VAL A 117 0.16 -6.49 -16.39
C VAL A 117 1.62 -6.37 -16.79
N ALA A 118 2.15 -5.16 -16.90
CA ALA A 118 3.55 -4.93 -17.28
C ALA A 118 4.55 -5.57 -16.29
N SER A 119 4.19 -5.67 -15.02
CA SER A 119 4.99 -6.31 -13.97
C SER A 119 4.78 -7.85 -13.91
N GLY A 120 3.91 -8.41 -14.75
CA GLY A 120 3.61 -9.85 -14.76
C GLY A 120 2.85 -10.34 -13.53
N HIS A 121 2.19 -9.46 -12.78
CA HIS A 121 1.40 -9.82 -11.59
C HIS A 121 0.00 -10.34 -11.95
N VAL A 122 -0.51 -9.93 -13.11
CA VAL A 122 -1.76 -10.40 -13.68
C VAL A 122 -1.61 -10.65 -15.18
N LEU A 123 -2.40 -11.59 -15.71
CA LEU A 123 -2.57 -11.80 -17.14
C LEU A 123 -3.86 -11.11 -17.61
N PRO A 124 -3.82 -10.26 -18.65
CA PRO A 124 -5.03 -9.67 -19.21
C PRO A 124 -5.86 -10.76 -19.90
N LEU A 125 -7.18 -10.69 -19.74
CA LEU A 125 -8.12 -11.63 -20.36
C LEU A 125 -9.02 -10.97 -21.39
N ALA A 126 -9.63 -9.85 -21.05
CA ALA A 126 -10.52 -9.12 -21.94
C ALA A 126 -10.57 -7.65 -21.54
N THR A 127 -10.75 -6.78 -22.54
CA THR A 127 -11.06 -5.36 -22.34
C THR A 127 -12.49 -5.08 -22.77
N GLY A 128 -13.12 -4.09 -22.14
CA GLY A 128 -14.48 -3.67 -22.50
C GLY A 128 -14.76 -2.24 -22.04
N VAL A 129 -16.04 -1.85 -22.09
CA VAL A 129 -16.53 -0.56 -21.57
C VAL A 129 -17.28 -0.82 -20.27
N ALA A 130 -17.12 0.06 -19.28
CA ALA A 130 -17.79 -0.06 -18.00
C ALA A 130 -19.31 0.14 -18.11
N ASP A 131 -20.03 -0.41 -17.14
CA ASP A 131 -21.49 -0.22 -17.01
C ASP A 131 -21.82 1.28 -16.90
N GLY A 132 -22.69 1.76 -17.78
CA GLY A 132 -23.03 3.18 -17.93
C GLY A 132 -22.31 3.89 -19.08
N GLY A 133 -21.44 3.20 -19.83
CA GLY A 133 -20.83 3.69 -21.06
C GLY A 133 -19.65 4.64 -20.85
N TRP A 134 -19.17 4.79 -19.61
CA TRP A 134 -18.06 5.66 -19.23
C TRP A 134 -16.96 4.87 -18.53
N GLY A 135 -15.75 4.92 -19.08
CA GLY A 135 -14.58 4.22 -18.57
C GLY A 135 -14.38 2.85 -19.20
N ASP A 136 -13.15 2.36 -19.12
CA ASP A 136 -12.75 1.05 -19.63
C ASP A 136 -12.84 -0.02 -18.55
N THR A 137 -12.99 -1.27 -18.97
CA THR A 137 -12.81 -2.44 -18.11
C THR A 137 -11.64 -3.28 -18.59
N LEU A 138 -10.91 -3.87 -17.64
CA LEU A 138 -9.93 -4.92 -17.87
C LEU A 138 -10.24 -6.09 -16.95
N ASP A 139 -10.63 -7.21 -17.54
CA ASP A 139 -10.65 -8.49 -16.85
C ASP A 139 -9.22 -9.07 -16.85
N ALA A 140 -8.75 -9.52 -15.69
CA ALA A 140 -7.40 -10.06 -15.53
C ALA A 140 -7.37 -11.25 -14.56
N THR A 141 -6.33 -12.08 -14.62
CA THR A 141 -6.12 -13.20 -13.70
C THR A 141 -4.79 -13.06 -12.98
N CYS A 142 -4.79 -13.20 -11.66
CA CYS A 142 -3.56 -13.20 -10.88
C CYS A 142 -2.65 -14.36 -11.26
N THR A 143 -1.39 -14.07 -11.57
CA THR A 143 -0.39 -15.06 -11.99
C THR A 143 0.10 -15.96 -10.86
N VAL A 144 -0.18 -15.58 -9.60
CA VAL A 144 0.25 -16.32 -8.40
C VAL A 144 -0.84 -17.28 -7.91
N CYS A 145 -2.08 -16.80 -7.74
CA CYS A 145 -3.16 -17.60 -7.14
C CYS A 145 -4.31 -17.94 -8.11
N GLY A 146 -4.25 -17.51 -9.37
CA GLY A 146 -5.29 -17.77 -10.37
C GLY A 146 -6.61 -17.01 -10.16
N ARG A 147 -6.71 -16.13 -9.16
CA ARG A 147 -7.93 -15.34 -8.92
C ARG A 147 -8.20 -14.38 -10.07
N GLY A 148 -9.43 -14.41 -10.59
CA GLY A 148 -9.92 -13.45 -11.57
C GLY A 148 -10.32 -12.10 -10.94
N TRP A 149 -10.06 -11.03 -11.66
CA TRP A 149 -10.38 -9.66 -11.29
C TRP A 149 -11.05 -8.95 -12.46
N ARG A 150 -12.05 -8.12 -12.16
CA ARG A 150 -12.55 -7.08 -13.04
C ARG A 150 -12.06 -5.74 -12.54
N CYS A 151 -11.31 -5.04 -13.39
CA CYS A 151 -10.81 -3.71 -13.12
C CYS A 151 -11.65 -2.73 -13.91
N THR A 152 -12.26 -1.76 -13.25
CA THR A 152 -13.10 -0.74 -13.91
C THR A 152 -12.48 0.63 -13.71
N ASP A 153 -12.23 1.36 -14.79
CA ASP A 153 -11.87 2.77 -14.74
C ASP A 153 -13.07 3.55 -14.22
N ARG A 154 -12.91 4.22 -13.09
CA ARG A 154 -13.98 4.95 -12.42
C ARG A 154 -13.66 6.43 -12.42
N GLU A 155 -14.68 7.24 -12.68
CA GLU A 155 -14.56 8.68 -12.59
C GLU A 155 -14.36 9.13 -11.14
N TYR A 156 -13.33 9.94 -10.92
CA TYR A 156 -13.09 10.68 -9.67
C TYR A 156 -12.19 11.88 -9.94
N HIS A 157 -11.79 12.63 -8.91
CA HIS A 157 -10.86 13.76 -9.02
C HIS A 157 -9.46 13.38 -9.57
N ALA A 158 -9.13 12.10 -9.66
CA ALA A 158 -7.96 11.55 -10.34
C ALA A 158 -8.25 10.13 -10.86
N PRO A 159 -7.57 9.65 -11.92
CA PRO A 159 -7.77 8.30 -12.44
C PRO A 159 -7.47 7.22 -11.39
N TRP A 160 -8.43 6.31 -11.18
CA TRP A 160 -8.27 5.16 -10.31
C TRP A 160 -9.06 3.98 -10.87
N TRP A 161 -8.64 2.77 -10.49
CA TRP A 161 -9.26 1.55 -10.96
C TRP A 161 -9.93 0.82 -9.80
N GLU A 162 -11.21 0.52 -9.95
CA GLU A 162 -11.95 -0.33 -9.04
C GLU A 162 -11.64 -1.80 -9.35
N TRP A 163 -11.05 -2.51 -8.40
CA TRP A 163 -10.76 -3.93 -8.52
C TRP A 163 -11.84 -4.75 -7.80
N THR A 164 -12.60 -5.55 -8.55
CA THR A 164 -13.63 -6.45 -7.99
C THR A 164 -13.31 -7.90 -8.32
N PRO A 165 -13.52 -8.85 -7.38
CA PRO A 165 -13.36 -10.26 -7.68
C PRO A 165 -14.29 -10.67 -8.81
N ARG A 166 -13.73 -11.33 -9.83
CA ARG A 166 -14.56 -11.95 -10.87
C ARG A 166 -15.03 -13.32 -10.38
N PRO A 167 -16.31 -13.70 -10.59
CA PRO A 167 -16.73 -15.07 -10.36
C PRO A 167 -15.87 -16.04 -11.18
N PRO A 168 -15.61 -17.27 -10.68
CA PRO A 168 -15.10 -18.34 -11.52
C PRO A 168 -16.09 -18.60 -12.66
N ALA A 169 -15.57 -18.97 -13.83
CA ALA A 169 -16.36 -19.35 -14.99
C ALA A 169 -17.13 -20.66 -14.75
#